data_AF-B0CCY9-F1
#
_entry.id   AF-B0CCY9-F1
#
_cell.length_a   1.000
_cell.length_b   1.000
_cell.length_c   1.000
_cell.angle_alpha   90.00
_cell.angle_beta   90.00
_cell.angle_gamma   90.00
#
_symmetry.space_group_name_H-M   'P 1'
#
loop_
_entity.id
_entity.type
_entity.pdbx_description
1 polymer ?
#
loop_
_entity_poly.entity_id
_entity_poly.type
_entity_poly.pdbx_seq_one_letter_code
_entity_poly.pdbx_strand_id
1 'polypeptide(L)' 'MFAPLVVRLDHVLGHQRFIRIRGKAIATHTQIINQFCDSVGLERPCRQHLIKVAHHNGKKLGLLA' A
#
# COMPACT_ATOMS: atom_id res chain seq x y z
N MET A 1 4.71 -12.68 8.97
CA MET A 1 5.25 -13.78 8.13
C MET A 1 5.15 -13.50 6.62
N PHE A 2 5.05 -12.24 6.17
CA PHE A 2 4.93 -11.88 4.74
C PHE A 2 6.26 -11.43 4.11
N ALA A 3 7.18 -10.89 4.92
CA ALA A 3 8.51 -10.47 4.50
C ALA A 3 9.29 -11.50 3.65
N PRO A 4 9.35 -12.81 3.98
CA PRO A 4 10.09 -13.76 3.13
C PRO A 4 9.44 -13.95 1.75
N LEU A 5 8.11 -13.84 1.65
CA LEU A 5 7.40 -13.94 0.37
C LEU A 5 7.69 -12.72 -0.51
N VAL A 6 7.72 -11.53 0.10
CA VAL A 6 8.02 -10.26 -0.57
C VAL A 6 9.46 -10.25 -1.10
N VAL A 7 10.42 -10.74 -0.31
CA VAL A 7 11.82 -10.89 -0.73
C VAL A 7 11.98 -11.92 -1.85
N ARG A 8 11.24 -13.04 -1.78
CA ARG A 8 11.21 -14.03 -2.87
C ARG A 8 10.62 -13.46 -4.16
N LEU A 9 9.54 -12.70 -4.08
CA LEU A 9 8.92 -12.02 -5.22
C LEU A 9 9.85 -10.96 -5.82
N ASP A 10 10.57 -10.19 -5.01
CA ASP A 10 11.59 -9.23 -5.47
C ASP A 10 12.70 -9.93 -6.26
N HIS A 11 13.18 -11.07 -5.77
CA HIS A 11 14.23 -11.85 -6.43
C HIS A 11 13.76 -12.50 -7.75
N VAL A 12 12.48 -12.89 -7.84
CA VAL A 12 11.90 -13.51 -9.05
C VAL A 12 11.52 -12.47 -10.11
N LEU A 13 11.01 -11.30 -9.70
CA LEU A 13 10.55 -10.24 -10.61
C LEU A 13 11.67 -9.27 -11.01
N GLY A 14 12.74 -9.20 -10.21
CA GLY A 14 13.81 -8.22 -10.33
C GLY A 14 13.46 -6.90 -9.64
N HIS A 15 14.41 -6.38 -8.88
CA HIS A 15 14.25 -5.23 -7.97
C HIS A 15 13.59 -4.00 -8.60
N GLN A 16 14.04 -3.63 -9.81
CA GLN A 16 13.48 -2.47 -10.52
C GLN A 16 12.00 -2.64 -10.90
N ARG A 17 11.60 -3.83 -11.35
CA ARG A 17 10.21 -4.10 -11.71
C ARG A 17 9.33 -4.15 -10.48
N PHE A 18 9.85 -4.72 -9.39
CA PHE A 18 9.15 -4.78 -8.11
C PHE A 18 8.90 -3.39 -7.52
N ILE A 19 9.88 -2.48 -7.53
CA ILE A 19 9.69 -1.09 -7.08
C ILE A 19 8.64 -0.37 -7.93
N ARG A 20 8.67 -0.54 -9.26
CA ARG A 20 7.69 0.08 -10.17
C ARG A 20 6.26 -0.44 -9.96
N ILE A 21 6.12 -1.76 -9.76
CA ILE A 21 4.82 -2.39 -9.48
C ILE A 21 4.29 -1.94 -8.11
N ARG A 22 5.14 -1.90 -7.08
CA ARG A 22 4.78 -1.36 -5.76
C ARG A 22 4.30 0.08 -5.83
N GLY A 23 5.03 0.96 -6.50
CA GLY A 23 4.66 2.37 -6.61
C GLY A 23 3.29 2.55 -7.24
N LYS A 24 3.00 1.80 -8.32
CA LYS A 24 1.67 1.78 -8.94
C LYS A 24 0.59 1.22 -8.03
N ALA A 25 0.86 0.09 -7.37
CA ALA A 25 -0.08 -0.54 -6.45
C ALA A 25 -0.44 0.37 -5.27
N ILE A 26 0.54 1.06 -4.69
CA ILE A 26 0.34 2.03 -3.59
C ILE A 26 -0.51 3.22 -4.07
N ALA A 27 -0.23 3.74 -5.27
CA ALA A 27 -1.01 4.84 -5.85
C ALA A 27 -2.47 4.43 -6.06
N THR A 28 -2.71 3.28 -6.69
CA THR A 28 -4.07 2.73 -6.90
C THR A 28 -4.78 2.45 -5.57
N HIS A 29 -4.07 1.91 -4.59
CA HIS A 29 -4.66 1.64 -3.27
C HIS A 29 -5.10 2.93 -2.56
N THR A 30 -4.30 3.99 -2.66
CA THR A 30 -4.65 5.32 -2.11
C THR A 30 -5.86 5.93 -2.84
N GLN A 31 -5.97 5.73 -4.15
CA GLN A 31 -7.15 6.18 -4.91
C GLN A 31 -8.42 5.43 -4.50
N ILE A 32 -8.35 4.11 -4.27
CA ILE A 32 -9.48 3.31 -3.80
C ILE A 32 -9.92 3.77 -2.40
N ILE A 33 -8.97 4.04 -1.49
CA ILE A 33 -9.30 4.57 -0.16
C ILE A 33 -10.00 5.93 -0.27
N ASN A 34 -9.54 6.80 -1.17
CA ASN A 34 -10.19 8.09 -1.41
C ASN A 34 -11.62 7.91 -1.95
N GLN A 35 -11.81 7.06 -2.97
CA GLN A 35 -13.12 6.79 -3.56
C GLN A 35 -14.08 6.11 -2.57
N PHE A 36 -13.57 5.22 -1.71
CA PHE A 36 -14.34 4.61 -0.64
C PHE A 36 -14.79 5.67 0.37
N CYS A 37 -13.88 6.53 0.82
CA CYS A 37 -14.22 7.62 1.72
C CYS A 37 -15.22 8.61 1.10
N ASP A 38 -15.08 8.94 -0.18
CA ASP A 38 -16.00 9.83 -0.89
C ASP A 38 -17.39 9.19 -1.08
N SER A 39 -17.45 7.86 -1.31
CA SER A 39 -18.73 7.13 -1.44
C SER A 39 -19.47 6.97 -0.10
N VAL A 40 -18.75 6.89 1.01
CA VAL A 40 -19.31 6.75 2.36
C VAL A 40 -19.58 8.13 3.00
N GLY A 41 -19.13 9.23 2.39
CA GLY A 41 -19.26 10.58 2.95
C GLY A 41 -18.36 10.84 4.15
N LEU A 42 -17.21 10.15 4.24
CA LEU A 42 -16.29 10.26 5.36
C LEU A 42 -15.47 11.55 5.30
N GLU A 43 -15.35 12.22 6.46
CA GLU A 43 -14.64 13.48 6.61
C GLU A 43 -13.12 13.34 6.35
N ARG A 44 -12.50 14.41 5.86
CA ARG A 44 -11.05 14.48 5.53
C ARG A 44 -10.11 13.92 6.62
N PRO A 45 -10.30 14.19 7.93
CA PRO A 45 -9.43 13.64 8.98
C PRO A 45 -9.52 12.10 9.09
N CYS A 46 -10.69 11.51 8.88
CA CYS A 46 -10.87 10.05 8.90
C CYS A 46 -10.16 9.39 7.71
N ARG A 47 -10.27 9.98 6.52
CA ARG A 47 -9.60 9.52 5.30
C ARG A 47 -8.07 9.52 5.47
N GLN A 48 -7.51 10.57 6.05
CA GLN A 48 -6.07 10.64 6.34
C GLN A 48 -5.63 9.63 7.41
N HIS A 49 -6.48 9.35 8.41
CA HIS A 49 -6.22 8.31 9.40
C HIS A 49 -6.18 6.92 8.76
N LEU A 50 -7.14 6.59 7.88
CA LEU A 50 -7.19 5.31 7.17
C LEU A 50 -5.96 5.10 6.27
N ILE A 51 -5.53 6.15 5.56
CA ILE A 51 -4.29 6.11 4.76
C ILE A 51 -3.07 5.85 5.66
N LYS A 52 -2.99 6.50 6.83
CA LYS A 52 -1.90 6.26 7.79
C LYS A 52 -1.92 4.83 8.32
N VAL A 53 -3.09 4.28 8.63
CA VAL A 53 -3.24 2.87 9.08
C VAL A 53 -2.81 1.90 7.98
N ALA A 54 -3.24 2.12 6.74
CA ALA A 54 -2.83 1.32 5.60
C ALA A 54 -1.30 1.35 5.39
N HIS A 55 -0.69 2.54 5.50
CA HIS A 55 0.76 2.70 5.40
C HIS A 55 1.51 2.03 6.57
N HIS A 56 1.01 2.16 7.80
CA HIS A 56 1.59 1.52 8.98
C HIS A 56 1.52 -0.01 8.89
N ASN A 57 0.40 -0.54 8.41
CA ASN A 57 0.24 -1.98 8.13
C ASN A 57 1.18 -2.43 7.02
N GLY A 58 1.32 -1.67 5.93
CA GLY A 58 2.26 -1.96 4.85
C GLY A 58 3.72 -2.02 5.35
N LYS A 59 4.11 -1.10 6.23
CA LYS A 59 5.44 -1.11 6.89
C LYS A 59 5.60 -2.32 7.81
N LYS A 60 4.60 -2.62 8.66
CA LYS A 60 4.60 -3.77 9.58
C LYS A 60 4.66 -5.11 8.86
N LEU A 61 4.08 -5.19 7.65
CA LEU A 61 4.09 -6.39 6.80
C LEU A 61 5.36 -6.54 5.96
N GLY A 62 6.27 -5.56 5.94
CA GLY A 62 7.48 -5.55 5.11
C GLY A 62 7.21 -5.21 3.64
N LEU A 63 6.02 -4.72 3.32
CA LEU A 63 5.60 -4.26 1.99
C LEU A 63 5.96 -2.80 1.72
N LEU A 64 6.46 -2.09 2.73
CA LEU A 64 7.22 -0.84 2.62
C LEU A 64 8.48 -0.99 3.47
N ALA A 65 9.65 -0.84 2.85
CA ALA A 65 10.94 -0.82 3.54
C ALA A 65 11.24 0.63 3.93
#